data_AF-A0AAE8N6L5-F1
#
_entry.id   AF-A0AAE8N6L5-F1
#
_cell.length_a   1.000
_cell.length_b   1.000
_cell.length_c   1.000
_cell.angle_alpha   90.00
_cell.angle_beta   90.00
_cell.angle_gamma   90.00
#
_symmetry.space_group_name_H-M   'P 1'
#
loop_
_entity.id
_entity.type
_entity.pdbx_description
1 polymer ?
#
loop_
_entity_poly.entity_id
_entity_poly.type
_entity_poly.pdbx_seq_one_letter_code
_entity_poly.pdbx_strand_id
1 'polypeptide(L)'
;MDFKDFGKGLASFGAQITPFASRTLQYTKEQLGQVDDKTQLPPDYIDLEKRVDALKLAHQKLLTVTSHYSNEAYDYPPNIKETFQDLGRTVSEKVTLLSGATSPAEAQAALIAPPSAKPQPKTFSHAIARASLSSSQVLHQNHAGAGEDPLATALEKYALAMERVGEARLSQDAQIQSRFLAGWNTTLNTNIMFATRARRSVEKSRLSLDTTKARVKGTTWKLHGPNSAPADHVDEAELSAEAQEEIEKAEDEFVTQTEEAVGVMKNVLDTPEPLRNLAELVAAQAEYHKRALEIMNELAPVIEGLQTEQEVSLTPATASPDTTPTCRAMY
;
A
#
# COMPACT_ATOMS: atom_id res chain seq x y z
N MET A 1 28.81 36.85 35.58
CA MET A 1 28.13 36.20 34.42
C MET A 1 28.86 36.70 33.20
N ASP A 2 29.67 35.84 32.58
CA ASP A 2 30.58 36.23 31.52
C ASP A 2 30.65 35.11 30.46
N PHE A 3 30.54 35.51 29.20
CA PHE A 3 30.30 34.68 28.02
C PHE A 3 31.65 34.33 27.37
N LYS A 4 32.38 33.32 27.90
CA LYS A 4 33.71 32.97 27.33
C LYS A 4 34.10 31.49 27.24
N ASP A 5 33.26 30.54 27.66
CA ASP A 5 33.70 29.14 27.82
C ASP A 5 32.97 28.07 26.99
N PHE A 6 32.47 28.39 25.78
CA PHE A 6 31.89 27.35 24.89
C PHE A 6 32.70 27.08 23.60
N GLY A 7 33.82 27.77 23.37
CA GLY A 7 34.55 27.72 22.09
C GLY A 7 35.81 26.85 22.02
N LYS A 8 36.23 26.15 23.07
CA LYS A 8 37.55 25.46 23.13
C LYS A 8 37.51 23.96 23.44
N GLY A 9 36.45 23.26 23.02
CA GLY A 9 36.27 21.82 23.28
C GLY A 9 36.34 20.89 22.05
N LEU A 10 36.68 21.37 20.85
CA LEU A 10 36.47 20.61 19.60
C LEU A 10 37.71 20.43 18.70
N ALA A 11 38.93 20.62 19.23
CA ALA A 11 40.15 20.57 18.42
C ALA A 11 41.24 19.59 18.91
N SER A 12 40.93 18.58 19.75
CA SER A 12 41.95 17.62 20.22
C SER A 12 41.45 16.17 20.38
N PHE A 13 40.50 15.73 19.56
CA PHE A 13 39.96 14.36 19.57
C PHE A 13 40.62 13.45 18.52
N GLY A 14 41.95 13.49 18.43
CA GLY A 14 42.69 12.77 17.39
C GLY A 14 44.07 12.32 17.84
N ALA A 15 44.13 11.41 18.83
CA ALA A 15 45.18 10.41 19.02
C ALA A 15 45.14 9.87 20.45
N GLN A 16 44.42 8.76 20.67
CA GLN A 16 44.71 7.73 21.69
C GLN A 16 43.52 6.77 21.79
N ILE A 17 43.43 5.83 20.85
CA ILE A 17 42.62 4.62 21.03
C ILE A 17 43.45 3.42 20.55
N THR A 18 44.03 2.72 21.53
CA THR A 18 44.56 1.35 21.43
C THR A 18 44.26 0.69 22.79
N PRO A 19 43.89 -0.60 22.92
CA PRO A 19 43.47 -1.61 21.94
C PRO A 19 42.15 -2.30 22.38
N PHE A 20 41.01 -1.92 21.79
CA PHE A 20 39.83 -2.81 21.77
C PHE A 20 39.49 -3.28 20.35
N ALA A 21 40.21 -2.78 19.34
CA ALA A 21 40.06 -3.19 17.95
C ALA A 21 40.87 -4.45 17.58
N SER A 22 41.83 -4.89 18.41
CA SER A 22 42.64 -6.08 18.08
C SER A 22 41.90 -7.39 18.26
N ARG A 23 41.02 -7.54 19.27
CA ARG A 23 40.20 -8.77 19.44
C ARG A 23 39.04 -8.86 18.46
N THR A 24 38.42 -7.75 18.09
CA THR A 24 37.39 -7.73 17.03
C THR A 24 38.00 -7.94 15.66
N LEU A 25 39.20 -7.39 15.39
CA LEU A 25 39.95 -7.72 14.18
C LEU A 25 40.47 -9.16 14.19
N GLN A 26 40.71 -9.79 15.34
CA GLN A 26 41.15 -11.19 15.38
C GLN A 26 39.99 -12.17 15.19
N TYR A 27 38.79 -11.84 15.69
CA TYR A 27 37.57 -12.60 15.38
C TYR A 27 37.13 -12.41 13.91
N THR A 28 37.30 -11.20 13.35
CA THR A 28 37.09 -11.01 11.92
C THR A 28 38.23 -11.57 11.08
N LYS A 29 39.48 -11.62 11.55
CA LYS A 29 40.62 -12.23 10.85
C LYS A 29 40.63 -13.76 10.94
N GLU A 30 39.92 -14.36 11.89
CA GLU A 30 39.64 -15.80 11.91
C GLU A 30 38.42 -16.17 11.05
N GLN A 31 37.44 -15.27 10.89
CA GLN A 31 36.44 -15.39 9.81
C GLN A 31 36.95 -14.95 8.41
N LEU A 32 37.96 -14.07 8.35
CA LEU A 32 38.63 -13.62 7.12
C LEU A 32 39.85 -14.47 6.76
N GLY A 33 40.35 -15.32 7.66
CA GLY A 33 41.43 -16.27 7.38
C GLY A 33 41.00 -17.41 6.45
N GLN A 34 39.70 -17.51 6.17
CA GLN A 34 39.09 -18.34 5.12
C GLN A 34 38.65 -17.53 3.88
N VAL A 35 38.90 -16.22 3.83
CA VAL A 35 38.40 -15.36 2.74
C VAL A 35 39.30 -15.37 1.50
N ASP A 36 40.58 -15.74 1.61
CA ASP A 36 41.47 -15.85 0.45
C ASP A 36 41.14 -17.05 -0.47
N ASP A 37 40.42 -18.06 0.02
CA ASP A 37 39.97 -19.22 -0.76
C ASP A 37 38.50 -19.12 -1.25
N LYS A 38 37.80 -18.02 -0.93
CA LYS A 38 36.40 -17.83 -1.35
C LYS A 38 36.34 -17.30 -2.78
N THR A 39 35.72 -18.04 -3.69
CA THR A 39 35.47 -17.56 -5.06
C THR A 39 34.69 -16.24 -5.02
N GLN A 40 35.27 -15.20 -5.61
CA GLN A 40 34.67 -13.87 -5.66
C GLN A 40 33.68 -13.77 -6.81
N LEU A 41 32.59 -13.06 -6.59
CA LEU A 41 31.61 -12.74 -7.63
C LEU A 41 32.02 -11.44 -8.35
N PRO A 42 31.74 -11.31 -9.66
CA PRO A 42 31.99 -10.07 -10.39
C PRO A 42 31.27 -8.87 -9.75
N PRO A 43 31.89 -7.67 -9.71
CA PRO A 43 31.24 -6.47 -9.16
C PRO A 43 29.88 -6.16 -9.80
N ASP A 44 29.78 -6.29 -11.13
CA ASP A 44 28.54 -6.06 -11.88
C ASP A 44 27.42 -7.03 -11.47
N TYR A 45 27.77 -8.28 -11.15
CA TYR A 45 26.81 -9.26 -10.65
C TYR A 45 26.27 -8.84 -9.28
N ILE A 46 27.15 -8.42 -8.37
CA ILE A 46 26.78 -7.97 -7.02
C ILE A 46 25.86 -6.74 -7.10
N ASP A 47 26.12 -5.82 -8.02
CA ASP A 47 25.27 -4.64 -8.19
C ASP A 47 23.90 -4.98 -8.79
N LEU A 48 23.82 -5.96 -9.70
CA LEU A 48 22.54 -6.52 -10.15
C LEU A 48 21.75 -7.13 -8.99
N GLU A 49 22.40 -7.90 -8.10
CA GLU A 49 21.75 -8.47 -6.93
C GLU A 49 21.12 -7.40 -6.04
N LYS A 50 21.89 -6.35 -5.69
CA LYS A 50 21.40 -5.23 -4.88
C LYS A 50 20.18 -4.56 -5.52
N ARG A 51 20.21 -4.35 -6.84
CA ARG A 51 19.10 -3.73 -7.57
C ARG A 51 17.85 -4.62 -7.57
N VAL A 52 18.00 -5.93 -7.77
CA VAL A 52 16.87 -6.87 -7.69
C VAL A 52 16.30 -6.95 -6.28
N ASP A 53 17.15 -6.94 -5.24
CA ASP A 53 16.71 -6.92 -3.85
C ASP A 53 15.97 -5.63 -3.49
N ALA A 54 16.46 -4.48 -3.96
CA ALA A 54 15.77 -3.22 -3.83
C ALA A 54 14.41 -3.23 -4.53
N LEU A 55 14.33 -3.80 -5.75
CA LEU A 55 13.08 -3.94 -6.49
C LEU A 55 12.08 -4.83 -5.74
N LYS A 56 12.54 -5.95 -5.19
CA LYS A 56 11.73 -6.84 -4.35
C LYS A 56 11.18 -6.12 -3.12
N LEU A 57 12.05 -5.39 -2.41
CA LEU A 57 11.66 -4.64 -1.22
C LEU A 57 10.63 -3.55 -1.56
N ALA A 58 10.81 -2.85 -2.68
CA ALA A 58 9.86 -1.86 -3.16
C ALA A 58 8.49 -2.51 -3.45
N HIS A 59 8.47 -3.67 -4.10
CA HIS A 59 7.23 -4.39 -4.36
C HIS A 59 6.51 -4.79 -3.07
N GLN A 60 7.23 -5.38 -2.12
CA GLN A 60 6.68 -5.80 -0.83
C GLN A 60 6.13 -4.62 -0.04
N LYS A 61 6.90 -3.53 0.08
CA LYS A 61 6.48 -2.34 0.83
C LYS A 61 5.19 -1.74 0.29
N LEU A 62 5.07 -1.61 -1.03
CA LEU A 62 3.87 -1.05 -1.64
C LEU A 62 2.67 -1.98 -1.44
N LEU A 63 2.87 -3.29 -1.66
CA LEU A 63 1.81 -4.30 -1.50
C LEU A 63 1.25 -4.36 -0.07
N THR A 64 2.10 -4.17 0.96
CA THR A 64 1.65 -4.12 2.36
C THR A 64 0.53 -3.10 2.57
N VAL A 65 0.62 -1.93 1.92
CA VAL A 65 -0.39 -0.87 2.07
C VAL A 65 -1.53 -1.08 1.07
N THR A 66 -1.21 -1.32 -0.20
CA THR A 66 -2.23 -1.34 -1.26
C THR A 66 -3.08 -2.61 -1.25
N SER A 67 -2.64 -3.69 -0.61
CA SER A 67 -3.48 -4.89 -0.43
C SER A 67 -4.76 -4.60 0.36
N HIS A 68 -4.81 -3.51 1.13
CA HIS A 68 -6.02 -3.08 1.80
C HIS A 68 -7.16 -2.72 0.84
N TYR A 69 -6.89 -2.37 -0.42
CA TYR A 69 -7.92 -2.17 -1.44
C TYR A 69 -8.75 -3.44 -1.72
N SER A 70 -8.29 -4.61 -1.28
CA SER A 70 -9.06 -5.87 -1.32
C SER A 70 -10.06 -6.02 -0.17
N ASN A 71 -9.97 -5.18 0.86
CA ASN A 71 -10.90 -5.19 1.99
C ASN A 71 -11.89 -4.04 1.85
N GLU A 72 -13.12 -4.32 1.44
CA GLU A 72 -14.15 -3.30 1.22
C GLU A 72 -14.29 -2.30 2.38
N ALA A 73 -14.06 -2.70 3.64
CA ALA A 73 -14.21 -1.84 4.81
C ALA A 73 -12.93 -1.10 5.24
N TYR A 74 -11.90 -0.98 4.38
CA TYR A 74 -10.60 -0.39 4.78
C TYR A 74 -10.67 1.08 5.23
N ASP A 75 -11.67 1.84 4.77
CA ASP A 75 -11.90 3.24 5.15
C ASP A 75 -12.99 3.38 6.23
N TYR A 76 -13.57 2.27 6.66
CA TYR A 76 -14.69 2.25 7.58
C TYR A 76 -14.23 1.97 9.01
N PRO A 77 -14.39 2.92 9.97
CA PRO A 77 -13.92 2.74 11.33
C PRO A 77 -14.64 1.57 12.04
N PRO A 78 -13.90 0.66 12.71
CA PRO A 78 -14.49 -0.53 13.32
C PRO A 78 -15.40 -0.23 14.54
N ASN A 79 -15.35 0.99 15.09
CA ASN A 79 -16.10 1.37 16.28
C ASN A 79 -17.51 1.91 15.99
N ILE A 80 -17.90 2.05 14.72
CA ILE A 80 -19.23 2.53 14.35
C ILE A 80 -20.20 1.34 14.42
N LYS A 81 -21.07 1.36 15.42
CA LYS A 81 -22.15 0.37 15.57
C LYS A 81 -23.28 0.70 14.59
N GLU A 82 -23.56 -0.20 13.65
CA GLU A 82 -24.70 -0.08 12.73
C GLU A 82 -25.82 -1.04 13.12
N THR A 83 -27.08 -0.62 12.92
CA THR A 83 -28.24 -1.48 13.17
C THR A 83 -28.44 -2.41 11.97
N PHE A 84 -28.76 -3.69 12.21
CA PHE A 84 -29.01 -4.68 11.15
C PHE A 84 -30.12 -4.28 10.15
N GLN A 85 -31.05 -3.41 10.56
CA GLN A 85 -32.09 -2.86 9.69
C GLN A 85 -31.54 -1.86 8.66
N ASP A 86 -30.41 -1.21 8.94
CA ASP A 86 -29.82 -0.20 8.06
C ASP A 86 -29.11 -0.84 6.86
N LEU A 87 -28.59 -2.06 7.04
CA LEU A 87 -27.75 -2.79 6.06
C LEU A 87 -28.52 -3.56 4.99
N GLY A 88 -29.85 -3.65 5.12
CA GLY A 88 -30.66 -4.54 4.29
C GLY A 88 -30.85 -4.08 2.84
N ARG A 89 -30.75 -2.77 2.56
CA ARG A 89 -31.00 -2.20 1.21
C ARG A 89 -30.10 -1.01 0.92
N THR A 90 -29.90 -0.74 -0.36
CA THR A 90 -29.21 0.47 -0.83
C THR A 90 -30.04 1.72 -0.55
N VAL A 91 -29.39 2.89 -0.49
CA VAL A 91 -30.06 4.16 -0.14
C VAL A 91 -30.98 4.58 -1.27
N SER A 92 -30.59 4.37 -2.53
CA SER A 92 -31.36 4.67 -3.72
C SER A 92 -32.65 3.86 -3.79
N GLU A 93 -32.60 2.58 -3.42
CA GLU A 93 -33.81 1.74 -3.31
C GLU A 93 -34.74 2.27 -2.24
N LYS A 94 -34.22 2.62 -1.06
CA LYS A 94 -35.03 3.16 0.03
C LYS A 94 -35.70 4.48 -0.39
N VAL A 95 -34.97 5.41 -1.01
CA VAL A 95 -35.56 6.67 -1.51
C VAL A 95 -36.63 6.41 -2.57
N THR A 96 -36.39 5.47 -3.50
CA THR A 96 -37.39 5.12 -4.53
C THR A 96 -38.67 4.57 -3.89
N LEU A 97 -38.55 3.67 -2.91
CA LEU A 97 -39.70 3.12 -2.19
C LEU A 97 -40.46 4.19 -1.39
N LEU A 98 -39.75 5.13 -0.79
CA LEU A 98 -40.36 6.23 -0.04
C LEU A 98 -41.08 7.23 -0.95
N SER A 99 -40.52 7.51 -2.13
CA SER A 99 -41.16 8.39 -3.12
C SER A 99 -42.50 7.85 -3.65
N GLY A 100 -42.70 6.54 -3.57
CA GLY A 100 -43.96 5.89 -3.96
C GLY A 100 -44.97 5.73 -2.82
N ALA A 101 -44.57 5.95 -1.56
CA ALA A 101 -45.44 5.75 -0.41
C ALA A 101 -46.36 6.97 -0.21
N THR A 102 -47.66 6.71 -0.07
CA THR A 102 -48.69 7.74 0.11
C THR A 102 -49.07 7.97 1.57
N SER A 103 -48.58 7.14 2.49
CA SER A 103 -48.81 7.26 3.92
C SER A 103 -47.60 6.82 4.75
N PRO A 104 -47.45 7.31 5.99
CA PRO A 104 -46.38 6.87 6.91
C PRO A 104 -46.40 5.35 7.17
N ALA A 105 -47.60 4.75 7.24
CA ALA A 105 -47.75 3.31 7.44
C ALA A 105 -47.25 2.51 6.22
N GLU A 106 -47.52 3.00 5.00
CA GLU A 106 -47.03 2.40 3.76
C GLU A 106 -45.51 2.53 3.64
N ALA A 107 -44.94 3.68 3.99
CA ALA A 107 -43.50 3.91 4.02
C ALA A 107 -42.79 2.95 4.99
N GLN A 108 -43.34 2.76 6.18
CA GLN A 108 -42.75 1.87 7.18
C GLN A 108 -42.86 0.40 6.76
N ALA A 109 -43.98 -0.02 6.18
CA ALA A 109 -44.16 -1.36 5.62
C ALA A 109 -43.20 -1.64 4.46
N ALA A 110 -42.99 -0.65 3.58
CA ALA A 110 -42.06 -0.75 2.47
C ALA A 110 -40.62 -1.00 2.96
N LEU A 111 -40.15 -0.28 3.99
CA LEU A 111 -38.78 -0.37 4.51
C LEU A 111 -38.46 -1.68 5.24
N ILE A 112 -39.43 -2.30 5.92
CA ILE A 112 -39.24 -3.55 6.68
C ILE A 112 -39.45 -4.82 5.85
N ALA A 113 -39.97 -4.70 4.63
CA ALA A 113 -40.16 -5.86 3.76
C ALA A 113 -38.80 -6.55 3.46
N PRO A 114 -38.76 -7.88 3.28
CA PRO A 114 -37.51 -8.59 3.02
C PRO A 114 -36.78 -7.99 1.81
N PRO A 115 -35.47 -7.68 1.92
CA PRO A 115 -34.72 -7.13 0.80
C PRO A 115 -34.54 -8.18 -0.29
N SER A 116 -34.84 -7.82 -1.54
CA SER A 116 -34.53 -8.61 -2.73
C SER A 116 -33.13 -8.33 -3.30
N ALA A 117 -32.45 -7.30 -2.78
CA ALA A 117 -31.20 -6.76 -3.29
C ALA A 117 -29.95 -7.28 -2.56
N LYS A 118 -28.78 -6.99 -3.13
CA LYS A 118 -27.48 -7.31 -2.53
C LYS A 118 -27.31 -6.54 -1.19
N PRO A 119 -26.60 -7.13 -0.21
CA PRO A 119 -26.26 -6.43 1.03
C PRO A 119 -25.61 -5.08 0.73
N GLN A 120 -25.95 -4.04 1.48
CA GLN A 120 -25.39 -2.73 1.23
C GLN A 120 -23.87 -2.73 1.46
N PRO A 121 -23.08 -2.07 0.60
CA PRO A 121 -21.64 -2.02 0.76
C PRO A 121 -21.19 -1.33 2.07
N LYS A 122 -20.03 -1.74 2.56
CA LYS A 122 -19.42 -1.33 3.83
C LYS A 122 -18.27 -0.35 3.64
N THR A 123 -18.43 0.61 2.73
CA THR A 123 -17.50 1.75 2.63
C THR A 123 -17.95 2.86 3.57
N PHE A 124 -17.05 3.76 3.95
CA PHE A 124 -17.41 4.96 4.71
C PHE A 124 -18.47 5.84 4.01
N SER A 125 -18.38 6.03 2.69
CA SER A 125 -19.36 6.83 1.93
C SER A 125 -20.79 6.26 2.01
N HIS A 126 -20.94 4.95 1.86
CA HIS A 126 -22.22 4.25 2.06
C HIS A 126 -22.75 4.38 3.50
N ALA A 127 -21.89 4.39 4.51
CA ALA A 127 -22.29 4.61 5.89
C ALA A 127 -22.81 6.04 6.13
N ILE A 128 -22.15 7.05 5.56
CA ILE A 128 -22.65 8.43 5.55
C ILE A 128 -24.03 8.46 4.87
N ALA A 129 -24.18 7.83 3.71
CA ALA A 129 -25.44 7.79 2.99
C ALA A 129 -26.59 7.21 3.85
N ARG A 130 -26.35 6.10 4.55
CA ARG A 130 -27.30 5.52 5.50
C ARG A 130 -27.67 6.50 6.62
N ALA A 131 -26.68 7.08 7.26
CA ALA A 131 -26.87 7.98 8.40
C ALA A 131 -27.66 9.24 7.99
N SER A 132 -27.36 9.81 6.83
CA SER A 132 -28.07 10.96 6.27
C SER A 132 -29.52 10.63 5.94
N LEU A 133 -29.79 9.49 5.29
CA LEU A 133 -31.16 9.07 4.99
C LEU A 133 -31.97 8.82 6.26
N SER A 134 -31.40 8.11 7.23
CA SER A 134 -32.05 7.87 8.54
C SER A 134 -32.35 9.17 9.26
N SER A 135 -31.41 10.13 9.23
CA SER A 135 -31.60 11.46 9.82
C SER A 135 -32.72 12.25 9.12
N SER A 136 -32.82 12.19 7.79
CA SER A 136 -33.94 12.78 7.05
C SER A 136 -35.28 12.22 7.53
N GLN A 137 -35.38 10.89 7.66
CA GLN A 137 -36.62 10.23 8.11
C GLN A 137 -37.02 10.66 9.52
N VAL A 138 -36.05 10.80 10.44
CA VAL A 138 -36.31 11.30 11.80
C VAL A 138 -36.87 12.73 11.75
N LEU A 139 -36.33 13.59 10.88
CA LEU A 139 -36.83 14.96 10.72
C LEU A 139 -38.24 14.98 10.14
N HIS A 140 -38.50 14.24 9.05
CA HIS A 140 -39.84 14.14 8.46
C HIS A 140 -40.90 13.62 9.44
N GLN A 141 -40.57 12.63 10.28
CA GLN A 141 -41.51 12.06 11.25
C GLN A 141 -41.87 13.04 12.38
N ASN A 142 -40.95 13.93 12.75
CA ASN A 142 -41.12 14.87 13.86
C ASN A 142 -41.50 16.29 13.40
N HIS A 143 -41.61 16.53 12.09
CA HIS A 143 -42.01 17.81 11.54
C HIS A 143 -43.52 18.01 11.70
N ALA A 144 -43.92 18.95 12.57
CA ALA A 144 -45.32 19.30 12.84
C ALA A 144 -45.83 20.52 12.04
N GLY A 145 -44.99 21.09 11.17
CA GLY A 145 -45.30 22.27 10.35
C GLY A 145 -45.98 21.93 9.02
N ALA A 146 -46.54 22.94 8.36
CA ALA A 146 -47.05 22.82 6.99
C ALA A 146 -45.89 23.07 6.00
N GLY A 147 -45.37 22.01 5.38
CA GLY A 147 -44.30 22.07 4.39
C GLY A 147 -43.30 20.91 4.50
N GLU A 148 -42.36 20.83 3.57
CA GLU A 148 -41.19 19.94 3.68
C GLU A 148 -40.11 20.62 4.54
N ASP A 149 -39.41 19.83 5.37
CA ASP A 149 -38.27 20.30 6.16
C ASP A 149 -37.04 20.44 5.23
N PRO A 150 -36.48 21.65 5.02
CA PRO A 150 -35.37 21.85 4.09
C PRO A 150 -34.12 21.05 4.45
N LEU A 151 -33.86 20.81 5.74
CA LEU A 151 -32.73 20.01 6.19
C LEU A 151 -32.97 18.52 5.91
N ALA A 152 -34.21 18.03 6.08
CA ALA A 152 -34.56 16.66 5.72
C ALA A 152 -34.32 16.44 4.21
N THR A 153 -34.84 17.33 3.36
CA THR A 153 -34.62 17.28 1.90
C THR A 153 -33.14 17.35 1.54
N ALA A 154 -32.37 18.23 2.17
CA ALA A 154 -30.92 18.32 1.97
C ALA A 154 -30.19 17.00 2.31
N LEU A 155 -30.57 16.37 3.43
CA LEU A 155 -30.00 15.10 3.87
C LEU A 155 -30.33 13.94 2.92
N GLU A 156 -31.51 13.91 2.31
CA GLU A 156 -31.83 12.92 1.26
C GLU A 156 -30.97 13.09 0.02
N LYS A 157 -30.79 14.33 -0.46
CA LYS A 157 -29.93 14.62 -1.62
C LYS A 157 -28.49 14.26 -1.32
N TYR A 158 -28.00 14.58 -0.12
CA TYR A 158 -26.66 14.21 0.31
C TYR A 158 -26.49 12.69 0.43
N ALA A 159 -27.50 11.98 0.93
CA ALA A 159 -27.47 10.53 1.03
C ALA A 159 -27.28 9.86 -0.36
N LEU A 160 -28.05 10.30 -1.36
CA LEU A 160 -27.93 9.80 -2.73
C LEU A 160 -26.57 10.15 -3.37
N ALA A 161 -26.05 11.35 -3.12
CA ALA A 161 -24.72 11.73 -3.60
C ALA A 161 -23.62 10.85 -2.99
N MET A 162 -23.67 10.60 -1.68
CA MET A 162 -22.68 9.78 -0.98
C MET A 162 -22.76 8.30 -1.36
N GLU A 163 -23.93 7.79 -1.71
CA GLU A 163 -24.08 6.47 -2.32
C GLU A 163 -23.35 6.40 -3.67
N ARG A 164 -23.54 7.38 -4.56
CA ARG A 164 -22.81 7.45 -5.83
C ARG A 164 -21.29 7.56 -5.65
N VAL A 165 -20.82 8.29 -4.63
CA VAL A 165 -19.39 8.35 -4.29
C VAL A 165 -18.90 6.99 -3.81
N GLY A 166 -19.69 6.28 -2.99
CA GLY A 166 -19.41 4.92 -2.55
C GLY A 166 -19.27 3.95 -3.72
N GLU A 167 -20.18 4.00 -4.69
CA GLU A 167 -20.11 3.16 -5.90
C GLU A 167 -18.86 3.46 -6.75
N ALA A 168 -18.51 4.75 -6.91
CA ALA A 168 -17.27 5.14 -7.59
C ALA A 168 -16.03 4.57 -6.88
N ARG A 169 -16.04 4.52 -5.54
CA ARG A 169 -14.99 3.92 -4.74
C ARG A 169 -14.90 2.40 -4.96
N LEU A 170 -16.03 1.69 -4.98
CA LEU A 170 -16.03 0.24 -5.28
C LEU A 170 -15.46 -0.05 -6.68
N SER A 171 -15.77 0.80 -7.66
CA SER A 171 -15.19 0.72 -9.01
C SER A 171 -13.66 0.90 -8.98
N GLN A 172 -13.16 1.91 -8.26
CA GLN A 172 -11.72 2.12 -8.06
C GLN A 172 -11.05 0.87 -7.50
N ASP A 173 -11.59 0.31 -6.43
CA ASP A 173 -11.00 -0.83 -5.75
C ASP A 173 -10.97 -2.06 -6.68
N ALA A 174 -12.05 -2.29 -7.44
CA ALA A 174 -12.10 -3.38 -8.42
C ALA A 174 -11.03 -3.22 -9.52
N GLN A 175 -10.81 -2.00 -10.01
CA GLN A 175 -9.74 -1.71 -10.98
C GLN A 175 -8.35 -1.91 -10.36
N ILE A 176 -8.12 -1.41 -9.15
CA ILE A 176 -6.84 -1.56 -8.44
C ILE A 176 -6.54 -3.04 -8.18
N GLN A 177 -7.52 -3.83 -7.73
CA GLN A 177 -7.34 -5.25 -7.49
C GLN A 177 -6.99 -6.01 -8.76
N SER A 178 -7.76 -5.80 -9.83
CA SER A 178 -7.61 -6.56 -11.08
C SER A 178 -6.41 -6.17 -11.92
N ARG A 179 -5.99 -4.89 -11.89
CA ARG A 179 -4.93 -4.37 -12.77
C ARG A 179 -3.62 -4.13 -12.04
N PHE A 180 -3.66 -3.46 -10.90
CA PHE A 180 -2.45 -3.14 -10.15
C PHE A 180 -2.01 -4.31 -9.25
N LEU A 181 -2.85 -4.75 -8.31
CA LEU A 181 -2.46 -5.77 -7.32
C LEU A 181 -2.13 -7.11 -8.00
N ALA A 182 -2.89 -7.51 -9.02
CA ALA A 182 -2.62 -8.72 -9.78
C ALA A 182 -1.24 -8.65 -10.48
N GLY A 183 -0.96 -7.61 -11.26
CA GLY A 183 0.31 -7.46 -11.97
C GLY A 183 1.51 -7.29 -11.04
N TRP A 184 1.32 -6.56 -9.95
CA TRP A 184 2.35 -6.34 -8.92
C TRP A 184 2.71 -7.64 -8.20
N ASN A 185 1.71 -8.47 -7.86
CA ASN A 185 1.93 -9.81 -7.30
C ASN A 185 2.62 -10.75 -8.29
N THR A 186 2.23 -10.74 -9.57
CA THR A 186 2.89 -11.55 -10.60
C THR A 186 4.37 -11.20 -10.71
N THR A 187 4.71 -9.92 -10.72
CA THR A 187 6.12 -9.50 -10.77
C THR A 187 6.89 -10.01 -9.56
N LEU A 188 6.31 -9.91 -8.36
CA LEU A 188 6.94 -10.37 -7.11
C LEU A 188 7.10 -11.89 -7.05
N ASN A 189 6.05 -12.65 -7.38
CA ASN A 189 5.98 -14.09 -7.18
C ASN A 189 6.50 -14.91 -8.36
N THR A 190 6.68 -14.29 -9.54
CA THR A 190 7.17 -14.96 -10.74
C THR A 190 8.52 -14.39 -11.16
N ASN A 191 8.56 -13.13 -11.63
CA ASN A 191 9.77 -12.55 -12.21
C ASN A 191 10.91 -12.44 -11.18
N ILE A 192 10.64 -11.86 -10.02
CA ILE A 192 11.63 -11.71 -8.94
C ILE A 192 11.99 -13.07 -8.33
N MET A 193 11.06 -14.04 -8.30
CA MET A 193 11.36 -15.41 -7.91
C MET A 193 12.29 -16.12 -8.90
N PHE A 194 12.13 -15.85 -10.20
CA PHE A 194 13.14 -15.92 -11.28
C PHE A 194 14.56 -15.71 -10.78
N ALA A 195 14.86 -14.44 -10.54
CA ALA A 195 16.17 -13.99 -10.11
C ALA A 195 16.59 -14.60 -8.77
N THR A 196 15.67 -14.75 -7.82
CA THR A 196 15.98 -15.37 -6.51
C THR A 196 16.45 -16.81 -6.65
N ARG A 197 15.85 -17.61 -7.54
CA ARG A 197 16.27 -18.99 -7.79
C ARG A 197 17.63 -19.03 -8.49
N ALA A 198 17.82 -18.22 -9.53
CA ALA A 198 19.09 -18.15 -10.25
C ALA A 198 20.27 -17.80 -9.32
N ARG A 199 20.09 -16.80 -8.44
CA ARG A 199 21.10 -16.42 -7.44
C ARG A 199 21.43 -17.54 -6.46
N ARG A 200 20.44 -18.36 -6.07
CA ARG A 200 20.69 -19.54 -5.23
C ARG A 200 21.52 -20.60 -5.97
N SER A 201 21.32 -20.77 -7.28
CA SER A 201 22.13 -21.67 -8.09
C SER A 201 23.57 -21.18 -8.24
N VAL A 202 23.79 -19.87 -8.37
CA VAL A 202 25.13 -19.26 -8.35
C VAL A 202 25.81 -19.51 -7.02
N GLU A 203 25.14 -19.26 -5.89
CA GLU A 203 25.73 -19.51 -4.56
C GLU A 203 26.06 -21.00 -4.35
N LYS A 204 25.20 -21.89 -4.85
CA LYS A 204 25.43 -23.35 -4.78
C LYS A 204 26.64 -23.77 -5.62
N SER A 205 26.75 -23.30 -6.87
CA SER A 205 27.88 -23.63 -7.75
C SER A 205 29.18 -23.01 -7.24
N ARG A 206 29.14 -21.79 -6.69
CA ARG A 206 30.26 -21.16 -5.99
C ARG A 206 30.78 -22.01 -4.82
N LEU A 207 29.87 -22.46 -3.95
CA LEU A 207 30.22 -23.32 -2.82
C LEU A 207 30.77 -24.67 -3.28
N SER A 208 30.22 -25.23 -4.37
CA SER A 208 30.71 -26.47 -4.98
C SER A 208 32.15 -26.30 -5.47
N LEU A 209 32.44 -25.21 -6.19
CA LEU A 209 33.78 -24.86 -6.65
C LEU A 209 34.76 -24.67 -5.49
N ASP A 210 34.38 -23.91 -4.47
CA ASP A 210 35.18 -23.68 -3.26
C ASP A 210 35.51 -25.03 -2.57
N THR A 211 34.53 -25.93 -2.48
CA THR A 211 34.67 -27.27 -1.87
C THR A 211 35.58 -28.17 -2.69
N THR A 212 35.42 -28.19 -4.03
CA THR A 212 36.27 -28.98 -4.94
C THR A 212 37.72 -28.49 -4.87
N LYS A 213 37.95 -27.18 -4.90
CA LYS A 213 39.29 -26.58 -4.76
C LYS A 213 39.94 -26.96 -3.42
N ALA A 214 39.20 -26.89 -2.32
CA ALA A 214 39.70 -27.26 -1.00
C ALA A 214 40.02 -28.76 -0.86
N ARG A 215 39.20 -29.63 -1.46
CA ARG A 215 39.46 -31.09 -1.50
C ARG A 215 40.71 -31.41 -2.30
N VAL A 216 40.85 -30.81 -3.47
CA VAL A 216 41.93 -31.10 -4.42
C VAL A 216 43.28 -30.54 -3.94
N LYS A 217 43.31 -29.37 -3.29
CA LYS A 217 44.52 -28.82 -2.66
C LYS A 217 44.92 -29.52 -1.35
N GLY A 218 44.15 -30.51 -0.87
CA GLY A 218 44.43 -31.21 0.38
C GLY A 218 44.24 -30.36 1.64
N THR A 219 43.47 -29.27 1.55
CA THR A 219 43.18 -28.36 2.68
C THR A 219 42.13 -28.93 3.65
N THR A 220 41.48 -30.05 3.29
CA THR A 220 40.62 -30.82 4.19
C THR A 220 41.45 -31.51 5.28
N TRP A 221 41.69 -30.78 6.38
CA TRP A 221 42.06 -31.30 7.70
C TRP A 221 43.26 -32.28 7.70
N LYS A 222 44.48 -31.75 7.60
CA LYS A 222 45.65 -32.45 8.15
C LYS A 222 45.52 -32.48 9.68
N LEU A 223 44.85 -33.48 10.24
CA LEU A 223 44.96 -33.81 11.66
C LEU A 223 46.41 -34.24 11.90
N HIS A 224 47.24 -33.32 12.38
CA HIS A 224 48.60 -33.63 12.75
C HIS A 224 48.55 -34.55 13.98
N GLY A 225 48.60 -35.86 13.73
CA GLY A 225 48.88 -36.85 14.77
C GLY A 225 50.31 -36.64 15.28
N PRO A 226 50.62 -36.91 16.56
CA PRO A 226 51.88 -36.49 17.20
C PRO A 226 53.18 -37.11 16.63
N ASN A 227 53.12 -37.98 15.62
CA ASN A 227 54.25 -38.75 15.10
C ASN A 227 54.38 -38.67 13.56
N SER A 228 54.44 -37.47 12.98
CA SER A 228 54.87 -37.31 11.58
C SER A 228 56.22 -36.60 11.51
N ALA A 229 57.20 -37.30 10.93
CA ALA A 229 58.57 -36.86 10.74
C ALA A 229 58.66 -35.65 9.78
N PRO A 230 59.75 -34.85 9.82
CA PRO A 230 59.89 -33.69 8.94
C PRO A 230 60.13 -34.18 7.51
N ALA A 231 59.11 -34.06 6.67
CA ALA A 231 59.25 -34.21 5.23
C ALA A 231 59.83 -32.90 4.67
N ASP A 232 61.16 -32.86 4.60
CA ASP A 232 61.88 -32.05 3.62
C ASP A 232 61.39 -32.43 2.21
N HIS A 233 61.16 -31.42 1.37
CA HIS A 233 60.69 -31.53 -0.02
C HIS A 233 59.28 -32.12 -0.20
N VAL A 234 58.25 -31.30 0.04
CA VAL A 234 56.96 -31.50 -0.60
C VAL A 234 57.08 -30.85 -1.98
N ASP A 235 57.41 -31.68 -2.97
CA ASP A 235 57.13 -31.35 -4.37
C ASP A 235 55.71 -30.79 -4.45
N GLU A 236 55.61 -29.65 -5.12
CA GLU A 236 54.37 -29.05 -5.60
C GLU A 236 53.61 -30.17 -6.32
N ALA A 237 52.69 -30.81 -5.59
CA ALA A 237 52.05 -32.03 -6.03
C ALA A 237 51.39 -31.74 -7.37
N GLU A 238 51.94 -32.31 -8.45
CA GLU A 238 51.29 -32.34 -9.75
C GLU A 238 49.87 -32.86 -9.50
N LEU A 239 48.91 -31.93 -9.52
CA LEU A 239 47.49 -32.25 -9.40
C LEU A 239 47.21 -33.37 -10.40
N SER A 240 46.64 -34.49 -9.93
CA SER A 240 46.31 -35.57 -10.86
C SER A 240 45.41 -35.01 -11.96
N ALA A 241 45.56 -35.50 -13.19
CA ALA A 241 44.75 -35.04 -14.32
C ALA A 241 43.23 -35.10 -14.00
N GLU A 242 42.81 -36.12 -13.25
CA GLU A 242 41.44 -36.27 -12.75
C GLU A 242 41.02 -35.15 -11.80
N ALA A 243 41.91 -34.68 -10.91
CA ALA A 243 41.62 -33.59 -9.98
C ALA A 243 41.58 -32.21 -10.67
N GLN A 244 42.34 -32.03 -11.75
CA GLN A 244 42.26 -30.85 -12.60
C GLN A 244 40.94 -30.80 -13.38
N GLU A 245 40.52 -31.93 -13.96
CA GLU A 245 39.25 -32.05 -14.68
C GLU A 245 38.03 -31.76 -13.77
N GLU A 246 38.05 -32.24 -12.52
CA GLU A 246 36.99 -31.94 -11.55
C GLU A 246 36.88 -30.45 -11.20
N ILE A 247 38.01 -29.72 -11.12
CA ILE A 247 38.02 -28.28 -10.89
C ILE A 247 37.48 -27.56 -12.13
N GLU A 248 37.97 -27.89 -13.32
CA GLU A 248 37.54 -27.28 -14.59
C GLU A 248 36.02 -27.39 -14.77
N LYS A 249 35.46 -28.58 -14.53
CA LYS A 249 34.01 -28.79 -14.58
C LYS A 249 33.23 -27.93 -13.59
N ALA A 250 33.74 -27.76 -12.36
CA ALA A 250 33.10 -26.93 -11.35
C ALA A 250 33.21 -25.43 -11.67
N GLU A 251 34.29 -25.01 -12.33
CA GLU A 251 34.48 -23.64 -12.84
C GLU A 251 33.49 -23.35 -13.97
N ASP A 252 33.36 -24.26 -14.94
CA ASP A 252 32.41 -24.14 -16.05
C ASP A 252 30.96 -24.04 -15.55
N GLU A 253 30.57 -24.86 -14.56
CA GLU A 253 29.23 -24.79 -13.96
C GLU A 253 29.01 -23.44 -13.26
N PHE A 254 30.01 -22.94 -12.52
CA PHE A 254 29.92 -21.65 -11.84
C PHE A 254 29.79 -20.48 -12.83
N VAL A 255 30.59 -20.49 -13.92
CA VAL A 255 30.51 -19.48 -14.98
C VAL A 255 29.13 -19.52 -15.64
N THR A 256 28.67 -20.71 -16.03
CA THR A 256 27.35 -20.91 -16.66
C THR A 256 26.23 -20.38 -15.78
N GLN A 257 26.20 -20.77 -14.49
CA GLN A 257 25.17 -20.31 -13.57
C GLN A 257 25.21 -18.80 -13.34
N THR A 258 26.41 -18.21 -13.32
CA THR A 258 26.58 -16.76 -13.16
C THR A 258 26.06 -16.01 -14.39
N GLU A 259 26.36 -16.46 -15.60
CA GLU A 259 25.87 -15.86 -16.85
C GLU A 259 24.33 -15.95 -16.96
N GLU A 260 23.76 -17.12 -16.65
CA GLU A 260 22.31 -17.32 -16.60
C GLU A 260 21.64 -16.36 -15.61
N ALA A 261 22.20 -16.25 -14.39
CA ALA A 261 21.67 -15.37 -13.37
C ALA A 261 21.77 -13.89 -13.76
N VAL A 262 22.86 -13.46 -14.40
CA VAL A 262 22.97 -12.10 -14.95
C VAL A 262 21.86 -11.83 -15.97
N GLY A 263 21.62 -12.76 -16.90
CA GLY A 263 20.56 -12.64 -17.89
C GLY A 263 19.18 -12.50 -17.25
N VAL A 264 18.84 -13.38 -16.29
CA VAL A 264 17.56 -13.33 -15.58
C VAL A 264 17.41 -12.05 -14.78
N MET A 265 18.43 -11.60 -14.04
CA MET A 265 18.36 -10.38 -13.24
C MET A 265 18.18 -9.13 -14.10
N LYS A 266 18.86 -9.03 -15.25
CA LYS A 266 18.66 -7.93 -16.21
C LYS A 266 17.23 -7.92 -16.75
N ASN A 267 16.71 -9.06 -17.18
CA ASN A 267 15.33 -9.18 -17.66
C ASN A 267 14.29 -8.75 -16.61
N VAL A 268 14.53 -9.06 -15.33
CA VAL A 268 13.66 -8.63 -14.22
C VAL A 268 13.71 -7.11 -14.01
N LEU A 269 14.88 -6.48 -14.21
CA LEU A 269 15.07 -5.04 -14.02
C LEU A 269 14.60 -4.20 -15.22
N ASP A 270 14.69 -4.75 -16.43
CA ASP A 270 14.41 -4.04 -17.67
C ASP A 270 12.93 -4.17 -18.12
N THR A 271 12.14 -4.98 -17.41
CA THR A 271 10.72 -5.13 -17.71
C THR A 271 9.94 -3.84 -17.40
N PRO A 272 9.11 -3.33 -18.32
CA PRO A 272 8.30 -2.13 -18.09
C PRO A 272 7.07 -2.41 -17.19
N GLU A 273 6.83 -3.66 -16.82
CA GLU A 273 5.62 -4.10 -16.15
C GLU A 273 5.32 -3.37 -14.83
N PRO A 274 6.28 -3.15 -13.91
CA PRO A 274 6.02 -2.41 -12.67
C PRO A 274 5.55 -0.97 -12.93
N LEU A 275 6.13 -0.29 -13.93
CA LEU A 275 5.72 1.07 -14.29
C LEU A 275 4.30 1.08 -14.89
N ARG A 276 3.98 0.10 -15.74
CA ARG A 276 2.62 -0.06 -16.28
C ARG A 276 1.60 -0.28 -15.16
N ASN A 277 1.91 -1.17 -14.21
CA ASN A 277 1.04 -1.42 -13.06
C ASN A 277 0.84 -0.15 -12.23
N LEU A 278 1.90 0.61 -11.97
CA LEU A 278 1.79 1.88 -11.24
C LEU A 278 0.92 2.90 -11.97
N ALA A 279 0.99 2.95 -13.31
CA ALA A 279 0.11 3.81 -14.10
C ALA A 279 -1.37 3.41 -13.97
N GLU A 280 -1.69 2.12 -13.92
CA GLU A 280 -3.06 1.64 -13.67
C GLU A 280 -3.57 2.03 -12.27
N LEU A 281 -2.71 1.99 -11.24
CA LEU A 281 -3.07 2.47 -9.90
C LEU A 281 -3.43 3.96 -9.92
N VAL A 282 -2.59 4.79 -10.55
CA VAL A 282 -2.80 6.23 -10.66
C VAL A 282 -4.07 6.53 -11.46
N ALA A 283 -4.30 5.82 -12.57
CA ALA A 283 -5.49 6.00 -13.40
C ALA A 283 -6.78 5.70 -12.62
N ALA A 284 -6.83 4.59 -11.88
CA ALA A 284 -7.98 4.23 -11.06
C ALA A 284 -8.27 5.29 -9.98
N GLN A 285 -7.23 5.75 -9.28
CA GLN A 285 -7.36 6.81 -8.27
C GLN A 285 -7.83 8.14 -8.87
N ALA A 286 -7.27 8.53 -10.01
CA ALA A 286 -7.66 9.76 -10.69
C ALA A 286 -9.12 9.72 -11.17
N GLU A 287 -9.57 8.59 -11.71
CA GLU A 287 -10.95 8.38 -12.14
C GLU A 287 -11.92 8.54 -10.96
N TYR A 288 -11.63 7.90 -9.83
CA TYR A 288 -12.43 8.04 -8.62
C TYR A 288 -12.52 9.48 -8.12
N HIS A 289 -11.37 10.15 -7.96
CA HIS A 289 -11.34 11.52 -7.44
C HIS A 289 -12.08 12.49 -8.37
N LYS A 290 -11.93 12.31 -9.69
CA LYS A 290 -12.70 13.08 -10.68
C LYS A 290 -14.19 12.83 -10.53
N ARG A 291 -14.62 11.57 -10.41
CA ARG A 291 -16.04 11.23 -10.28
C ARG A 291 -16.65 11.76 -8.99
N ALA A 292 -15.92 11.68 -7.87
CA ALA A 292 -16.35 12.23 -6.60
C ALA A 292 -16.51 13.76 -6.67
N LEU A 293 -15.58 14.46 -7.33
CA LEU A 293 -15.66 15.90 -7.53
C LEU A 293 -16.89 16.29 -8.37
N GLU A 294 -17.16 15.57 -9.47
CA GLU A 294 -18.35 15.79 -10.29
C GLU A 294 -19.63 15.66 -9.46
N ILE A 295 -19.75 14.60 -8.66
CA ILE A 295 -20.92 14.37 -7.80
C ILE A 295 -21.09 15.50 -6.78
N MET A 296 -20.00 15.96 -6.16
CA MET A 296 -20.05 17.05 -5.18
C MET A 296 -20.41 18.39 -5.83
N ASN A 297 -19.91 18.67 -7.03
CA ASN A 297 -20.27 19.87 -7.78
C ASN A 297 -21.73 19.86 -8.26
N GLU A 298 -22.31 18.68 -8.51
CA GLU A 298 -23.74 18.54 -8.79
C GLU A 298 -24.59 18.82 -7.54
N LEU A 299 -24.15 18.39 -6.36
CA LEU A 299 -24.89 18.54 -5.10
C LEU A 299 -24.80 19.96 -4.51
N ALA A 300 -23.61 20.58 -4.54
CA ALA A 300 -23.34 21.87 -3.90
C ALA A 300 -24.42 22.95 -4.19
N PRO A 301 -24.78 23.25 -5.46
CA PRO A 301 -25.79 24.29 -5.73
C PRO A 301 -27.19 23.91 -5.24
N VAL A 302 -27.51 22.62 -5.12
CA VAL A 302 -28.79 22.16 -4.56
C VAL A 302 -28.88 22.51 -3.07
N ILE A 303 -27.80 22.27 -2.33
CA ILE A 303 -27.73 22.59 -0.89
C ILE A 303 -27.72 24.11 -0.67
N GLU A 304 -26.96 24.85 -1.47
CA GLU A 304 -26.93 26.32 -1.43
C GLU A 304 -28.31 26.93 -1.73
N GLY A 305 -29.05 26.35 -2.68
CA GLY A 305 -30.43 26.74 -2.98
C GLY A 305 -31.34 26.55 -1.77
N LEU A 306 -31.35 25.36 -1.17
CA LEU A 306 -32.15 25.05 0.03
C LEU A 306 -31.79 25.95 1.21
N GLN A 307 -30.51 26.25 1.41
CA GLN A 307 -30.06 27.20 2.43
C GLN A 307 -30.65 28.59 2.19
N THR A 308 -30.53 29.09 0.96
CA THR A 308 -31.01 30.44 0.60
C THR A 308 -32.53 30.55 0.79
N GLU A 309 -33.29 29.53 0.37
CA GLU A 309 -34.75 29.48 0.55
C GLU A 309 -35.15 29.50 2.03
N GLN A 310 -34.39 28.80 2.87
CA GLN A 310 -34.60 28.79 4.32
C GLN A 310 -34.29 30.15 4.96
N GLU A 311 -33.21 30.82 4.54
CA GLU A 311 -32.84 32.15 5.01
C GLU A 311 -33.90 33.21 4.64
N VAL A 312 -34.42 33.17 3.40
CA VAL A 312 -35.50 34.07 2.94
C VAL A 312 -36.79 33.84 3.73
N SER A 313 -37.12 32.59 4.04
CA SER A 313 -38.31 32.24 4.82
C SER A 313 -38.23 32.72 6.28
N LEU A 314 -37.02 32.90 6.82
CA LEU A 314 -36.77 33.39 8.17
C LEU A 314 -36.78 34.92 8.29
N THR A 315 -36.56 35.65 7.19
CA THR A 315 -36.72 37.11 7.19
C THR A 315 -38.21 37.48 7.15
N PRO A 316 -38.79 38.03 8.24
CA PRO A 316 -40.18 38.44 8.21
C PRO A 316 -40.35 39.60 7.21
N ALA A 317 -41.52 39.69 6.59
CA ALA A 317 -41.92 40.80 5.73
C ALA A 317 -41.97 42.14 6.52
N THR A 318 -40.83 42.69 6.90
CA THR A 318 -40.69 44.02 7.48
C THR A 318 -40.28 45.01 6.41
N ALA A 319 -41.21 45.31 5.49
CA ALA A 319 -41.22 46.55 4.72
C ALA A 319 -42.58 46.76 4.05
N SER A 320 -43.65 46.90 4.83
CA SER A 320 -44.83 47.65 4.40
C SER A 320 -44.70 49.08 4.95
N PRO A 321 -44.23 50.08 4.17
CA PRO A 321 -44.55 51.46 4.50
C PRO A 321 -45.98 51.75 4.02
N ASP A 322 -46.67 52.59 4.79
CA ASP A 322 -47.92 53.26 4.42
C ASP A 322 -49.23 52.47 4.45
N THR A 323 -50.03 52.71 5.49
CA THR A 323 -51.25 53.54 5.34
C THR A 323 -51.89 53.80 6.71
N THR A 324 -51.75 55.04 7.21
CA THR A 324 -52.67 55.59 8.20
C THR A 324 -53.28 56.86 7.60
N PRO A 325 -54.58 56.90 7.26
CA PRO A 325 -55.22 58.13 6.85
C PRO A 325 -55.58 58.93 8.11
N THR A 326 -54.80 59.96 8.42
CA THR A 326 -55.21 60.97 9.39
C THR A 326 -56.30 61.84 8.77
N CYS A 327 -57.56 61.48 9.03
CA CYS A 327 -58.70 62.37 8.88
C CYS A 327 -58.49 63.63 9.73
N ARG A 328 -58.25 64.78 9.07
CA ARG A 328 -58.43 66.09 9.70
C ARG A 328 -58.77 67.15 8.65
N ALA A 329 -60.07 67.35 8.42
CA ALA A 329 -60.68 68.66 8.19
C ALA A 329 -62.18 68.48 7.92
N MET A 330 -63.04 69.11 8.72
CA MET A 330 -63.83 70.27 8.30
C MET A 330 -64.99 70.54 9.28
N TYR A 331 -64.96 71.77 9.80
CA TYR A 331 -66.03 72.58 10.41
C TYR A 331 -66.83 72.03 11.60
#